data_AF-A0AAV0V663-F1
#
_entry.id   AF-A0AAV0V663-F1
#
_cell.length_a   1.000
_cell.length_b   1.000
_cell.length_c   1.000
_cell.angle_alpha   90.00
_cell.angle_beta   90.00
_cell.angle_gamma   90.00
#
_symmetry.space_group_name_H-M   'P 1'
#
loop_
_entity.id
_entity.type
_entity.pdbx_description
1 polymer ?
#
loop_
_entity_poly.entity_id
_entity_poly.type
_entity_poly.pdbx_seq_one_letter_code
_entity_poly.pdbx_strand_id
1 'polypeptide(L)'
;MGTTVRCVIDDGSGQAELFLENDVAWELLMCTKGQRRRFTNILSNYVDELKYFSGRTATESFATSKAERDQEYYQNELRAVVLDAIPSLRSIVVFAQQFYSTKQKESTSVLTFGKDIHITAKTVPLPNLEAKRVDRVHVRNELKRRLVKFRLTRYR
;
A
#
# COMPACT_ATOMS: atom_id res chain seq x y z
N MET A 1 -10.21 -15.05 10.68
CA MET A 1 -9.22 -14.79 9.63
C MET A 1 -8.88 -13.31 9.67
N GLY A 2 -7.58 -12.97 9.70
CA GLY A 2 -7.12 -11.58 9.72
C GLY A 2 -6.93 -11.04 8.30
N THR A 3 -7.07 -9.73 8.11
CA THR A 3 -6.77 -9.07 6.83
C THR A 3 -5.33 -8.58 6.86
N THR A 4 -4.54 -8.85 5.82
CA THR A 4 -3.17 -8.35 5.72
C THR A 4 -2.96 -7.61 4.42
N VAL A 5 -2.31 -6.45 4.47
CA VAL A 5 -1.88 -5.69 3.29
C VAL A 5 -0.36 -5.54 3.36
N ARG A 6 0.31 -5.84 2.23
CA ARG A 6 1.72 -5.53 2.02
C ARG A 6 1.83 -4.57 0.85
N CYS A 7 2.51 -3.45 1.06
CA CYS A 7 2.74 -2.46 0.02
C CYS A 7 4.12 -1.82 0.17
N VAL A 8 4.55 -1.12 -0.88
CA VAL A 8 5.73 -0.25 -0.84
C VAL A 8 5.25 1.18 -0.62
N ILE A 9 5.85 1.86 0.36
CA ILE A 9 5.65 3.29 0.58
C ILE A 9 6.89 4.06 0.14
N ASP A 10 6.67 5.28 -0.34
CA ASP A 10 7.71 6.20 -0.80
C ASP A 10 7.37 7.61 -0.26
N ASP A 11 8.31 8.21 0.47
CA ASP A 11 8.16 9.55 1.04
C ASP A 11 8.90 10.64 0.25
N GLY A 12 9.51 10.27 -0.88
CA GLY A 12 10.37 11.10 -1.72
C GLY A 12 11.84 11.11 -1.32
N SER A 13 12.20 10.57 -0.16
CA SER A 13 13.59 10.41 0.29
C SER A 13 14.06 8.96 0.24
N GLY A 14 13.13 8.01 0.36
CA GLY A 14 13.40 6.59 0.27
C GLY A 14 12.13 5.77 0.23
N GLN A 15 12.33 4.47 0.09
CA GLN A 15 11.24 3.50 0.05
C GLN A 15 11.33 2.53 1.23
N ALA A 16 10.18 1.99 1.62
CA ALA A 16 10.08 0.96 2.63
C ALA A 16 8.98 -0.04 2.27
N GLU A 17 9.16 -1.29 2.68
CA GLU A 17 8.06 -2.26 2.64
C GLU A 17 7.24 -2.10 3.92
N LEU A 18 5.93 -1.93 3.74
CA LEU A 18 4.98 -1.74 4.82
C LEU A 18 4.04 -2.94 4.89
N PHE A 19 3.90 -3.49 6.09
CA PHE A 19 2.98 -4.57 6.44
C PHE A 19 1.92 -4.01 7.38
N LEU A 20 0.66 -4.20 7.03
CA LEU A 20 -0.49 -3.73 7.80
C LEU A 20 -1.42 -4.90 8.07
N GLU A 21 -1.93 -4.97 9.30
CA GLU A 21 -2.86 -6.01 9.71
C GLU A 21 -4.20 -5.43 10.15
N ASN A 22 -5.26 -6.19 9.89
CA ASN A 22 -6.63 -5.99 10.37
C ASN A 22 -7.11 -4.56 10.13
N ASP A 23 -7.49 -3.86 11.20
CA ASP A 23 -8.04 -2.51 11.18
C ASP A 23 -7.12 -1.53 10.45
N VAL A 24 -5.81 -1.62 10.67
CA VAL A 24 -4.82 -0.71 10.08
C VAL A 24 -4.75 -0.88 8.55
N ALA A 25 -4.92 -2.11 8.06
CA ALA A 25 -5.00 -2.39 6.62
C ALA A 25 -6.25 -1.73 5.99
N TRP A 26 -7.39 -1.74 6.69
CA TRP A 26 -8.61 -1.09 6.23
C TRP A 26 -8.56 0.43 6.33
N GLU A 27 -7.87 0.98 7.34
CA GLU A 27 -7.61 2.42 7.48
C GLU A 27 -6.80 2.95 6.31
N LEU A 28 -5.79 2.19 5.85
CA LEU A 28 -5.02 2.55 4.66
C LEU A 28 -5.91 2.67 3.42
N LEU A 29 -6.80 1.70 3.20
CA LEU A 29 -7.73 1.70 2.06
C LEU A 29 -8.87 2.72 2.19
N MET A 30 -8.93 3.48 3.29
CA MET A 30 -9.90 4.55 3.49
C MET A 30 -11.37 4.07 3.41
N CYS A 31 -11.60 2.78 3.64
CA CYS A 31 -12.91 2.15 3.54
C CYS A 31 -13.86 2.65 4.64
N THR A 32 -15.11 2.93 4.26
CA THR A 32 -16.19 3.12 5.23
C THR A 32 -16.45 1.83 6.02
N LYS A 33 -17.09 1.93 7.19
CA LYS A 33 -17.48 0.74 7.99
C LYS A 33 -18.32 -0.26 7.19
N GLY A 34 -19.20 0.23 6.32
CA GLY A 34 -20.04 -0.61 5.44
C GLY A 34 -19.21 -1.37 4.39
N GLN A 35 -18.30 -0.67 3.71
CA GLN A 35 -17.37 -1.29 2.76
C GLN A 35 -16.48 -2.33 3.43
N ARG A 36 -15.90 -1.99 4.58
CA ARG A 36 -15.07 -2.92 5.37
C ARG A 36 -15.81 -4.21 5.70
N ARG A 37 -17.05 -4.11 6.21
CA ARG A 37 -17.87 -5.30 6.54
C ARG A 37 -18.15 -6.15 5.30
N ARG A 38 -18.51 -5.52 4.18
CA ARG A 38 -18.76 -6.20 2.92
C ARG A 38 -17.53 -6.95 2.42
N PHE A 39 -16.37 -6.30 2.37
CA PHE A 39 -15.14 -6.93 1.88
C PHE A 39 -14.59 -7.98 2.83
N THR A 40 -14.74 -7.79 4.14
CA THR A 40 -14.40 -8.83 5.12
C THR A 40 -15.24 -10.09 4.87
N ASN A 41 -16.54 -9.93 4.60
CA ASN A 41 -17.41 -11.05 4.25
C ASN A 41 -17.01 -11.69 2.92
N ILE A 42 -16.62 -10.90 1.92
CA ILE A 42 -16.16 -11.42 0.62
C ILE A 42 -14.89 -12.26 0.80
N LEU A 43 -13.88 -11.72 1.48
CA LEU A 43 -12.61 -12.39 1.76
C LEU A 43 -12.78 -13.65 2.64
N SER A 44 -13.77 -13.66 3.53
CA SER A 44 -13.99 -14.83 4.40
C SER A 44 -14.74 -15.98 3.72
N ASN A 45 -15.44 -15.72 2.60
CA ASN A 45 -16.36 -16.69 2.00
C ASN A 45 -16.04 -17.04 0.53
N TYR A 46 -15.31 -16.18 -0.19
CA TYR A 46 -15.18 -16.30 -1.64
C TYR A 46 -13.75 -16.11 -2.18
N VAL A 47 -12.84 -15.53 -1.40
CA VAL A 47 -11.48 -15.20 -1.89
C VAL A 47 -10.45 -15.43 -0.77
N ASP A 48 -9.66 -16.49 -0.86
CA ASP A 48 -8.62 -16.80 0.14
C ASP A 48 -7.42 -15.84 0.11
N GLU A 49 -7.09 -15.27 -1.05
CA GLU A 49 -5.94 -14.37 -1.20
C GLU A 49 -6.11 -13.40 -2.40
N LEU A 50 -5.89 -12.11 -2.16
CA LEU A 50 -5.70 -11.11 -3.22
C LEU A 50 -4.24 -11.16 -3.68
N LYS A 51 -3.92 -12.05 -4.63
CA LYS A 51 -2.57 -12.09 -5.21
C LYS A 51 -2.37 -10.95 -6.20
N TYR A 52 -1.43 -10.07 -5.84
CA TYR A 52 -0.55 -9.28 -6.70
C TYR A 52 -1.14 -8.07 -7.47
N PHE A 53 -0.82 -6.87 -6.96
CA PHE A 53 -0.75 -5.61 -7.73
C PHE A 53 0.71 -5.23 -8.02
N SER A 54 1.47 -6.08 -8.71
CA SER A 54 2.71 -5.63 -9.37
C SER A 54 3.18 -6.69 -10.37
N GLY A 55 2.83 -6.53 -11.65
CA GLY A 55 3.45 -7.29 -12.73
C GLY A 55 2.47 -8.19 -13.49
N ARG A 56 2.52 -8.05 -14.81
CA ARG A 56 1.76 -8.79 -15.82
C ARG A 56 1.65 -10.29 -15.50
N THR A 57 0.46 -10.74 -15.11
CA THR A 57 -0.11 -12.05 -15.49
C THR A 57 -1.60 -12.04 -15.19
N ALA A 58 -2.39 -11.39 -16.05
CA ALA A 58 -3.73 -11.91 -16.32
C ALA A 58 -3.56 -12.83 -17.51
N THR A 59 -3.19 -14.09 -17.26
CA THR A 59 -3.47 -15.14 -18.24
C THR A 59 -4.99 -15.22 -18.34
N GLU A 60 -5.53 -14.79 -19.47
CA GLU A 60 -6.93 -14.95 -19.85
C GLU A 60 -7.29 -16.43 -19.79
N SER A 61 -7.72 -16.90 -18.63
CA SER A 61 -8.31 -18.22 -18.46
C SER A 61 -9.80 -17.99 -18.31
N PHE A 62 -10.57 -18.42 -19.30
CA PHE A 62 -12.03 -18.35 -19.24
C PHE A 62 -12.50 -19.16 -18.03
N ALA A 63 -13.12 -18.50 -17.05
CA ALA A 63 -13.69 -19.15 -15.89
C ALA A 63 -14.73 -20.20 -16.33
N THR A 64 -14.39 -21.47 -16.11
CA THR A 64 -15.17 -22.64 -16.55
C THR A 64 -16.25 -23.03 -15.54
N SER A 65 -16.10 -22.63 -14.28
CA SER A 65 -17.06 -22.92 -13.21
C SER A 65 -17.76 -21.66 -12.66
N LYS A 66 -18.88 -21.85 -11.94
CA LYS A 66 -19.57 -20.77 -11.23
C LYS A 66 -18.69 -20.17 -10.13
N ALA A 67 -17.94 -21.02 -9.41
CA ALA A 67 -17.04 -20.59 -8.35
C ALA A 67 -15.88 -19.73 -8.88
N GLU A 68 -15.31 -20.08 -10.04
CA GLU A 68 -14.27 -19.29 -10.69
C GLU A 68 -14.78 -17.92 -11.15
N ARG A 69 -16.02 -17.86 -11.67
CA ARG A 69 -16.65 -16.59 -12.06
C ARG A 69 -16.95 -15.70 -10.86
N ASP A 70 -17.45 -16.28 -9.77
CA ASP A 70 -17.71 -15.53 -8.53
C ASP A 70 -16.39 -15.02 -7.95
N GLN A 71 -15.33 -15.82 -7.96
CA GLN A 71 -14.00 -15.42 -7.52
C GLN A 71 -13.43 -14.28 -8.37
N GLU A 72 -13.50 -14.37 -9.70
CA GLU A 72 -13.07 -13.31 -10.61
C GLU A 72 -13.85 -12.00 -10.38
N TYR A 73 -15.18 -12.08 -10.23
CA TYR A 73 -16.02 -10.94 -9.93
C TYR A 73 -15.59 -10.23 -8.64
N TYR A 74 -15.40 -10.98 -7.55
CA TYR A 74 -15.01 -10.41 -6.26
C TYR A 74 -13.57 -9.88 -6.27
N GLN A 75 -12.65 -10.52 -7.01
CA GLN A 75 -11.30 -9.99 -7.21
C GLN A 75 -11.32 -8.66 -7.96
N ASN A 76 -12.13 -8.53 -9.01
CA ASN A 76 -12.28 -7.29 -9.76
C ASN A 76 -12.92 -6.18 -8.91
N GLU A 77 -13.87 -6.52 -8.05
CA GLU A 77 -14.48 -5.56 -7.13
C GLU A 77 -13.49 -5.05 -6.07
N LEU A 78 -12.72 -5.97 -5.46
CA LEU A 78 -11.65 -5.61 -4.53
C LEU A 78 -10.56 -4.77 -5.21
N ARG A 79 -10.24 -5.08 -6.48
CA ARG A 79 -9.32 -4.30 -7.29
C ARG A 79 -9.78 -2.86 -7.49
N ALA A 80 -11.05 -2.65 -7.84
CA ALA A 80 -11.60 -1.32 -8.02
C ALA A 80 -11.42 -0.48 -6.75
N VAL A 81 -11.70 -1.06 -5.58
CA VAL A 81 -11.57 -0.38 -4.29
C VAL A 81 -10.13 0.05 -3.99
N VAL A 82 -9.16 -0.82 -4.26
CA VAL A 82 -7.74 -0.48 -4.08
C VAL A 82 -7.33 0.66 -5.01
N LEU A 83 -7.75 0.60 -6.28
CA LEU A 83 -7.45 1.65 -7.27
C LEU A 83 -8.09 3.00 -6.88
N ASP A 84 -9.34 2.98 -6.40
CA ASP A 84 -10.06 4.16 -5.94
C ASP A 84 -9.42 4.80 -4.71
N ALA A 85 -8.73 4.01 -3.88
CA ALA A 85 -8.02 4.51 -2.72
C ALA A 85 -6.72 5.27 -3.09
N ILE A 86 -6.06 4.95 -4.22
CA ILE A 86 -4.73 5.47 -4.59
C ILE A 86 -4.61 7.00 -4.51
N PRO A 87 -5.55 7.81 -5.03
CA PRO A 87 -5.45 9.27 -4.94
C PRO A 87 -5.39 9.77 -3.50
N SER A 88 -6.13 9.12 -2.59
CA SER A 88 -6.17 9.47 -1.17
C SER A 88 -4.91 9.05 -0.40
N LEU A 89 -4.19 8.03 -0.88
CA LEU A 89 -2.93 7.56 -0.29
C LEU A 89 -1.80 8.58 -0.40
N ARG A 90 -1.93 9.62 -1.25
CA ARG A 90 -0.94 10.71 -1.37
C ARG A 90 -0.98 11.69 -0.18
N SER A 91 -1.91 11.52 0.75
CA SER A 91 -2.13 12.44 1.86
C SER A 91 -2.38 11.66 3.14
N ILE A 92 -1.44 10.76 3.48
CA ILE A 92 -1.48 9.94 4.69
C ILE A 92 -0.20 10.10 5.50
N VAL A 93 -0.30 9.84 6.80
CA VAL A 93 0.83 9.59 7.69
C VAL A 93 0.70 8.16 8.18
N VAL A 94 1.78 7.41 8.10
CA VAL A 94 1.85 6.06 8.66
C VAL A 94 2.75 6.10 9.89
N PHE A 95 2.24 5.59 11.00
CA PHE A 95 3.03 5.32 12.20
C PHE A 95 3.41 3.85 12.15
N ALA A 96 4.70 3.57 11.98
CA ALA A 96 5.20 2.22 11.81
C ALA A 96 6.42 1.94 12.68
N GLN A 97 6.65 0.65 12.95
CA GLN A 97 7.80 0.13 13.68
C GLN A 97 8.56 -0.84 12.79
N GLN A 98 9.89 -0.82 12.82
CA GLN A 98 10.69 -1.79 12.09
C GLN A 98 10.60 -3.18 12.75
N PHE A 99 10.35 -4.24 11.98
CA PHE A 99 10.24 -5.62 12.50
C PHE A 99 11.55 -6.09 13.15
N TYR A 100 12.64 -6.05 12.39
CA TYR A 100 13.98 -6.41 12.85
C TYR A 100 15.01 -5.51 12.17
N SER A 101 15.96 -4.99 12.95
CA SER A 101 17.16 -4.34 12.42
C SER A 101 18.20 -5.42 12.13
N THR A 102 18.02 -6.16 11.04
CA THR A 102 19.10 -7.01 10.53
C THR A 102 20.16 -6.13 9.88
N LYS A 103 21.44 -6.48 10.05
CA LYS A 103 22.54 -5.84 9.33
C LYS A 103 22.28 -6.00 7.83
N GLN A 104 21.76 -4.97 7.19
CA GLN A 104 21.43 -4.98 5.77
C GLN A 104 22.75 -5.09 5.01
N LYS A 105 22.91 -6.18 4.25
CA LYS A 105 24.06 -6.35 3.37
C LYS A 105 23.74 -5.71 2.03
N GLU A 106 24.69 -4.94 1.50
CA GLU A 106 24.63 -4.46 0.13
C GLU A 106 24.58 -5.68 -0.81
N SER A 107 23.65 -5.62 -1.76
CA SER A 107 23.56 -6.55 -2.88
C SER A 107 23.79 -5.82 -4.18
N THR A 108 24.15 -6.54 -5.23
CA THR A 108 24.19 -5.98 -6.58
C THR A 108 22.91 -6.37 -7.31
N SER A 109 22.16 -5.40 -7.83
CA SER A 109 20.95 -5.63 -8.61
C SER A 109 21.05 -4.99 -9.98
N VAL A 110 20.39 -5.61 -10.96
CA VAL A 110 20.26 -5.07 -12.32
C VAL A 110 18.93 -4.34 -12.41
N LEU A 111 19.00 -3.03 -12.61
CA LEU A 111 17.85 -2.15 -12.83
C LEU A 111 17.61 -2.03 -14.34
N THR A 112 16.45 -2.48 -14.79
CA THR A 112 16.06 -2.43 -16.20
C THR A 112 15.19 -1.20 -16.46
N PHE A 113 15.63 -0.36 -17.40
CA PHE A 113 14.92 0.82 -17.86
C PHE A 113 14.51 0.63 -19.32
N GLY A 114 13.20 0.49 -19.56
CA GLY A 114 12.70 0.17 -20.90
C GLY A 114 13.10 -1.24 -21.33
N LYS A 115 13.38 -1.43 -22.63
CA LYS A 115 13.74 -2.75 -23.20
C LYS A 115 15.24 -3.01 -23.21
N ASP A 116 16.05 -1.96 -23.36
CA ASP A 116 17.44 -2.13 -23.81
C ASP A 116 18.48 -1.59 -22.81
N ILE A 117 18.05 -0.84 -21.78
CA ILE A 117 18.97 -0.23 -20.82
C ILE A 117 18.96 -1.06 -19.54
N HIS A 118 20.09 -1.67 -19.23
CA HIS A 118 20.33 -2.38 -17.99
C HIS A 118 21.45 -1.70 -17.22
N ILE A 119 21.16 -1.26 -15.99
CA ILE A 119 22.12 -0.61 -15.11
C ILE A 119 22.36 -1.52 -13.92
N THR A 120 23.60 -1.94 -13.72
CA THR A 120 24.01 -2.66 -12.53
C THR A 120 24.33 -1.68 -11.42
N ALA A 121 23.60 -1.75 -10.31
CA ALA A 121 23.79 -0.86 -9.17
C ALA A 121 23.89 -1.66 -7.87
N LYS A 122 24.64 -1.12 -6.91
CA LYS A 122 24.59 -1.60 -5.53
C LYS A 122 23.27 -1.14 -4.92
N THR A 123 22.54 -2.08 -4.34
CA THR A 123 21.24 -1.87 -3.71
C THR A 123 21.30 -2.34 -2.26
N VAL A 124 20.49 -1.69 -1.44
CA VAL A 124 20.26 -2.11 -0.06
C VAL A 124 18.81 -2.60 0.02
N PRO A 125 18.54 -3.72 0.72
CA PRO A 125 17.17 -4.18 0.94
C PRO A 125 16.30 -3.10 1.57
N LEU A 126 15.06 -2.99 1.11
CA LEU A 126 14.10 -2.07 1.70
C LEU A 126 13.89 -2.40 3.19
N PRO A 127 13.79 -1.40 4.08
CA PRO A 127 13.42 -1.63 5.46
C PRO A 127 11.99 -2.19 5.52
N ASN A 128 11.80 -3.23 6.32
CA ASN A 128 10.50 -3.83 6.58
C ASN A 128 9.86 -3.20 7.81
N LEU A 129 8.71 -2.58 7.62
CA LEU A 129 7.98 -1.83 8.62
C LEU A 129 6.61 -2.46 8.88
N GLU A 130 6.22 -2.53 10.15
CA GLU A 130 4.90 -2.90 10.61
C GLU A 130 4.10 -1.63 10.94
N ALA A 131 3.00 -1.39 10.24
CA ALA A 131 2.12 -0.27 10.51
C ALA A 131 1.32 -0.49 11.80
N LYS A 132 1.32 0.52 12.67
CA LYS A 132 0.52 0.55 13.89
C LYS A 132 -0.69 1.47 13.78
N ARG A 133 -0.60 2.51 12.94
CA ARG A 133 -1.69 3.47 12.71
C ARG A 133 -1.53 4.19 11.38
N VAL A 134 -2.65 4.49 10.72
CA VAL A 134 -2.68 5.33 9.51
C VAL A 134 -3.60 6.54 9.71
N ASP A 135 -3.04 7.74 9.60
CA ASP A 135 -3.76 9.00 9.76
C ASP A 135 -3.89 9.73 8.41
N ARG A 136 -4.98 10.47 8.20
CA ARG A 136 -5.13 11.34 7.01
C ARG A 136 -4.46 12.70 7.22
N VAL A 137 -3.59 13.09 6.29
CA VAL A 137 -3.07 14.44 6.19
C VAL A 137 -4.08 15.32 5.48
N HIS A 138 -4.65 16.26 6.20
CA HIS A 138 -5.38 17.35 5.57
C HIS A 138 -4.38 18.40 5.10
N VAL A 139 -3.86 18.26 3.87
CA VAL A 139 -2.79 19.10 3.30
C VAL A 139 -3.06 20.60 3.50
N ARG A 140 -4.32 21.03 3.34
CA ARG A 140 -4.75 22.42 3.57
C ARG A 140 -4.56 22.87 5.02
N ASN A 141 -4.83 22.00 5.99
CA ASN A 141 -4.68 22.31 7.42
C ASN A 141 -3.21 22.34 7.82
N GLU A 142 -2.38 21.45 7.26
CA GLU A 142 -0.93 21.46 7.51
C GLU A 142 -0.27 22.69 6.88
N LEU A 143 -0.66 23.09 5.66
CA LEU A 143 -0.24 24.35 5.04
C LEU A 143 -0.61 25.56 5.92
N LYS A 144 -1.85 25.63 6.41
CA LYS A 144 -2.27 26.68 7.35
C LYS A 144 -1.41 26.70 8.60
N ARG A 145 -1.15 25.54 9.21
CA ARG A 145 -0.32 25.40 10.41
C ARG A 145 1.11 25.89 10.17
N ARG A 146 1.73 25.49 9.04
CA ARG A 146 3.08 25.92 8.65
C ARG A 146 3.14 27.41 8.35
N LEU A 147 2.13 27.97 7.68
CA LEU A 147 2.02 29.41 7.43
C LEU A 147 1.92 30.21 8.73
N VAL A 148 1.12 29.76 9.70
CA VAL A 148 1.01 30.39 11.02
C VAL A 148 2.36 30.36 11.74
N LYS A 149 3.04 29.20 11.76
CA LYS A 149 4.39 29.08 12.34
C LYS A 149 5.37 30.04 11.67
N PHE A 150 5.43 30.08 10.34
CA PHE A 150 6.33 30.97 9.60
C PHE A 150 6.08 32.45 9.91
N ARG A 151 4.81 32.86 10.02
CA ARG A 151 4.45 34.23 10.43
C ARG A 151 4.95 34.54 11.85
N LEU A 152 4.77 33.62 12.80
CA LEU A 152 5.23 33.81 14.19
C LEU A 152 6.75 33.89 14.31
N THR A 153 7.50 33.16 13.47
CA THR A 153 8.97 33.21 13.48
C THR A 153 9.52 34.50 12.85
N ARG A 154 8.76 35.18 11.99
CA ARG A 154 9.18 36.41 11.29
C ARG A 154 9.00 37.69 12.12
N TYR A 155 8.30 37.60 13.25
CA TYR A 155 8.07 38.70 14.20
C TYR A 155 8.86 38.50 15.52
N ARG A 156 9.91 37.68 15.50
CA ARG A 156 10.97 37.63 16.51
C ARG A 156 12.28 38.04 15.86
#